data_AF-A0A168MNJ6-F1
#
_entry.id   AF-A0A168MNJ6-F1
#
_cell.length_a   1.000
_cell.length_b   1.000
_cell.length_c   1.000
_cell.angle_alpha   90.00
_cell.angle_beta   90.00
_cell.angle_gamma   90.00
#
_symmetry.space_group_name_H-M   'P 1'
#
loop_
_entity.id
_entity.type
_entity.pdbx_description
1 polymer ?
#
loop_
_entity_poly.entity_id
_entity_poly.type
_entity_poly.pdbx_seq_one_letter_code
_entity_poly.pdbx_strand_id
1 'polypeptide(L)'
;MDSQQQHMDRLLDSIQQEFKRLNTIQDEIGLQTEDKDASNANFFGAVIKFANEKVNQVEQQKQHIIDQAEAAQTSILSYKKLMGEFASDRAVLDPSKSLQANLDDLQKELAVVKERYQERLVVVEEQYLQLKEFKQAMGDFVDTSMLKDTKIDVSSSAVEAIDKEITRCEVEYMQRKEIVDNGVERICSMLAQLGLPAERDRDRIIELFQIENDPNEKMHLCNMLVSDDFMKYIAKRIREL
;
A
#
# COMPACT_ATOMS: atom_id res chain seq x y z
N MET A 1 -29.42 22.40 28.18
CA MET A 1 -30.07 23.38 27.30
C MET A 1 -30.11 24.79 27.92
N ASP A 2 -30.28 24.93 29.24
CA ASP A 2 -30.31 26.26 29.90
C ASP A 2 -29.08 27.15 29.73
N SER A 3 -27.86 26.57 29.64
CA SER A 3 -26.64 27.38 29.61
C SER A 3 -26.43 28.14 28.28
N GLN A 4 -26.71 27.52 27.12
CA GLN A 4 -26.56 28.19 25.82
C GLN A 4 -27.61 29.28 25.61
N GLN A 5 -28.84 29.05 26.06
CA GLN A 5 -29.91 30.04 26.05
C GLN A 5 -29.53 31.25 26.90
N GLN A 6 -29.06 31.03 28.13
CA GLN A 6 -28.60 32.11 29.01
C GLN A 6 -27.40 32.90 28.44
N HIS A 7 -26.48 32.24 27.73
CA HIS A 7 -25.37 32.94 27.08
C HIS A 7 -25.82 33.80 25.89
N MET A 8 -26.78 33.31 25.11
CA MET A 8 -27.37 34.05 23.99
C MET A 8 -28.14 35.28 24.49
N ASP A 9 -28.94 35.12 25.54
CA ASP A 9 -29.71 36.22 26.13
C ASP A 9 -28.76 37.32 26.66
N ARG A 10 -27.68 36.95 27.36
CA ARG A 10 -26.66 37.89 27.82
C ARG A 10 -25.95 38.62 26.67
N LEU A 11 -25.69 37.92 25.56
CA LEU A 11 -25.07 38.53 24.37
C LEU A 11 -26.02 39.56 23.75
N LEU A 12 -27.29 39.22 23.60
CA LEU A 12 -28.31 40.13 23.07
C LEU A 12 -28.46 41.36 23.96
N ASP A 13 -28.53 41.18 25.27
CA ASP A 13 -28.59 42.29 26.24
C ASP A 13 -27.36 43.21 26.12
N SER A 14 -26.17 42.61 25.98
CA SER A 14 -24.91 43.38 25.83
C SER A 14 -24.89 44.16 24.52
N ILE A 15 -25.29 43.55 23.40
CA ILE A 15 -25.37 44.24 22.09
C ILE A 15 -26.39 45.38 22.16
N GLN A 16 -27.55 45.16 22.80
CA GLN A 16 -28.56 46.20 22.97
C GLN A 16 -28.07 47.35 23.86
N GLN A 17 -27.33 47.04 24.93
CA GLN A 17 -26.76 48.05 25.82
C GLN A 17 -25.72 48.92 25.11
N GLU A 18 -24.79 48.30 24.37
CA GLU A 18 -23.77 49.04 23.61
C GLU A 18 -24.40 49.83 22.45
N PHE A 19 -25.45 49.31 21.81
CA PHE A 19 -26.18 50.06 20.80
C PHE A 19 -26.93 51.28 21.37
N LYS A 20 -27.54 51.15 22.55
CA LYS A 20 -28.14 52.30 23.26
C LYS A 20 -27.08 53.34 23.60
N ARG A 21 -25.94 52.91 24.11
CA ARG A 21 -24.81 53.78 24.43
C ARG A 21 -24.27 54.50 23.18
N LEU A 22 -24.17 53.80 22.05
CA LEU A 22 -23.81 54.39 20.76
C LEU A 22 -24.77 55.52 20.39
N ASN A 23 -26.08 55.29 20.43
CA ASN A 23 -27.07 56.33 20.13
C ASN A 23 -26.97 57.53 21.09
N THR A 24 -26.83 57.28 22.40
CA THR A 24 -26.64 58.38 23.38
C THR A 24 -25.42 59.24 23.04
N ILE A 25 -24.28 58.62 22.72
CA ILE A 25 -23.07 59.35 22.33
C ILE A 25 -23.26 60.11 21.01
N GLN A 26 -23.91 59.49 20.01
CA GLN A 26 -24.23 60.14 18.74
C GLN A 26 -25.14 61.37 18.91
N ASP A 27 -26.10 61.30 19.85
CA ASP A 27 -26.95 62.42 20.23
C ASP A 27 -26.14 63.53 20.94
N GLU A 28 -25.26 63.15 21.87
CA GLU A 28 -24.39 64.09 22.61
C GLU A 28 -23.46 64.90 21.70
N ILE A 29 -22.91 64.27 20.65
CA ILE A 29 -22.05 64.96 19.67
C ILE A 29 -22.81 65.65 18.54
N GLY A 30 -24.14 65.50 18.49
CA GLY A 30 -25.00 66.20 17.54
C GLY A 30 -24.87 65.74 16.09
N LEU A 31 -24.67 64.45 15.84
CA LEU A 31 -24.64 63.90 14.46
C LEU A 31 -25.97 64.13 13.73
N GLN A 32 -25.90 64.35 12.41
CA GLN A 32 -27.09 64.41 11.56
C GLN A 32 -27.72 63.03 11.38
N THR A 33 -29.01 62.99 11.05
CA THR A 33 -29.77 61.73 10.94
C THR A 33 -29.15 60.75 9.96
N GLU A 34 -28.69 61.21 8.79
CA GLU A 34 -28.04 60.36 7.79
C GLU A 34 -26.75 59.71 8.31
N ASP A 35 -25.94 60.45 9.07
CA ASP A 35 -24.71 59.93 9.67
C ASP A 35 -24.98 58.93 10.80
N LYS A 36 -26.05 59.14 11.58
CA LYS A 36 -26.51 58.19 12.61
C LYS A 36 -26.97 56.89 11.98
N ASP A 37 -27.80 56.97 10.93
CA ASP A 37 -28.29 55.80 10.21
C ASP A 37 -27.14 55.01 9.58
N ALA A 38 -26.17 55.69 8.97
CA ALA A 38 -24.97 55.06 8.43
C ALA A 38 -24.12 54.39 9.53
N SER A 39 -23.90 55.06 10.67
CA SER A 39 -23.16 54.50 11.80
C SER A 39 -23.87 53.29 12.42
N ASN A 40 -25.21 53.33 12.53
CA ASN A 40 -26.01 52.25 13.09
C ASN A 40 -26.04 51.04 12.15
N ALA A 41 -26.18 51.28 10.84
CA ALA A 41 -26.04 50.25 9.83
C ALA A 41 -24.66 49.59 9.86
N ASN A 42 -23.59 50.38 10.05
CA ASN A 42 -22.22 49.86 10.18
C ASN A 42 -22.05 48.99 11.43
N PHE A 43 -22.62 49.39 12.58
CA PHE A 43 -22.57 48.62 13.82
C PHE A 43 -23.20 47.23 13.64
N PHE A 44 -24.46 47.17 13.16
CA PHE A 44 -25.13 45.89 12.95
C PHE A 44 -24.52 45.09 11.79
N GLY A 45 -24.04 45.77 10.75
CA GLY A 45 -23.30 45.14 9.66
C GLY A 45 -22.05 44.42 10.16
N ALA A 46 -21.29 45.01 11.09
CA ALA A 46 -20.14 44.37 11.71
C ALA A 46 -20.51 43.13 12.54
N VAL A 47 -21.60 43.21 13.32
CA VAL A 47 -22.10 42.06 14.12
C VAL A 47 -22.52 40.91 13.21
N ILE A 48 -23.30 41.19 12.17
CA ILE A 48 -23.75 40.19 11.19
C ILE A 48 -22.54 39.57 10.47
N LYS A 49 -21.58 40.41 10.05
CA LYS A 49 -20.37 39.94 9.39
C LYS A 49 -19.58 38.98 10.28
N PHE A 50 -19.37 39.32 11.56
CA PHE A 50 -18.70 38.44 12.50
C PHE A 50 -19.44 37.11 12.72
N ALA A 51 -20.77 37.15 12.87
CA ALA A 51 -21.58 35.95 13.01
C ALA A 51 -21.47 35.04 11.77
N ASN A 52 -21.57 35.61 10.57
CA ASN A 52 -21.40 34.89 9.31
C ASN A 52 -20.00 34.28 9.19
N GLU A 53 -18.95 35.02 9.56
CA GLU A 53 -17.57 34.50 9.59
C GLU A 53 -17.46 33.27 10.49
N LYS A 54 -18.11 33.28 11.66
CA LYS A 54 -18.11 32.13 12.58
C LYS A 54 -18.90 30.94 12.05
N VAL A 55 -20.05 31.16 11.44
CA VAL A 55 -20.82 30.10 10.79
C VAL A 55 -20.00 29.47 9.67
N ASN A 56 -19.45 30.29 8.76
CA ASN A 56 -18.61 29.81 7.66
C ASN A 56 -17.40 29.03 8.15
N GLN A 57 -16.76 29.47 9.25
CA GLN A 57 -15.64 28.74 9.86
C GLN A 57 -16.05 27.34 10.31
N VAL A 58 -17.22 27.19 10.95
CA VAL A 58 -17.72 25.88 11.39
C VAL A 58 -18.18 25.02 10.21
N GLU A 59 -18.76 25.62 9.16
CA GLU A 59 -19.09 24.91 7.92
C GLU A 59 -17.84 24.36 7.22
N GLN A 60 -16.75 25.13 7.18
CA GLN A 60 -15.46 24.66 6.66
C GLN A 60 -14.91 23.49 7.48
N GLN A 61 -14.98 23.56 8.81
CA GLN A 61 -14.59 22.46 9.69
C GLN A 61 -15.44 21.21 9.45
N LYS A 62 -16.75 21.38 9.30
CA LYS A 62 -17.68 20.30 8.96
C LYS A 62 -17.28 19.64 7.64
N GLN A 63 -17.05 20.42 6.59
CA GLN A 63 -16.66 19.89 5.29
C GLN A 63 -15.33 19.13 5.36
N HIS A 64 -14.35 19.68 6.06
CA HIS A 64 -13.06 19.01 6.27
C HIS A 64 -13.21 17.63 6.93
N ILE A 65 -14.07 17.49 7.95
CA ILE A 65 -14.33 16.18 8.60
C ILE A 65 -14.96 15.20 7.61
N ILE A 66 -15.88 15.66 6.75
CA ILE A 66 -16.49 14.84 5.71
C ILE A 66 -15.43 14.36 4.71
N ASP A 67 -14.59 15.27 4.21
CA ASP A 67 -13.52 14.93 3.26
C ASP A 67 -12.55 13.90 3.85
N GLN A 68 -12.20 14.04 5.13
CA GLN A 68 -11.35 13.07 5.85
C GLN A 68 -12.04 11.70 5.99
N ALA A 69 -13.34 11.67 6.26
CA ALA A 69 -14.11 10.44 6.36
C ALA A 69 -14.16 9.71 5.01
N GLU A 70 -14.41 10.44 3.92
CA GLU A 70 -14.40 9.89 2.55
C GLU A 70 -13.01 9.36 2.15
N ALA A 71 -11.94 10.07 2.51
CA ALA A 71 -10.57 9.64 2.25
C ALA A 71 -10.21 8.36 3.04
N ALA A 72 -10.62 8.29 4.31
CA ALA A 72 -10.43 7.11 5.14
C ALA A 72 -11.20 5.90 4.56
N GLN A 73 -12.46 6.07 4.17
CA GLN A 73 -13.25 5.03 3.53
C GLN A 73 -12.60 4.53 2.24
N THR A 74 -12.19 5.45 1.36
CA THR A 74 -11.54 5.10 0.08
C THR A 74 -10.29 4.26 0.32
N SER A 75 -9.53 4.60 1.36
CA SER A 75 -8.33 3.85 1.76
C SER A 75 -8.68 2.46 2.29
N ILE A 76 -9.68 2.35 3.18
CA ILE A 76 -10.20 1.08 3.69
C ILE A 76 -10.61 0.16 2.53
N LEU A 77 -11.38 0.69 1.58
CA LEU A 77 -11.84 -0.07 0.42
C LEU A 77 -10.69 -0.52 -0.48
N SER A 78 -9.69 0.34 -0.71
CA SER A 78 -8.50 -0.03 -1.47
C SER A 78 -7.76 -1.20 -0.81
N TYR A 79 -7.56 -1.18 0.51
CA TYR A 79 -6.87 -2.27 1.20
C TYR A 79 -7.71 -3.56 1.24
N LYS A 80 -9.00 -3.46 1.55
CA LYS A 80 -9.91 -4.62 1.53
C LYS A 80 -9.94 -5.28 0.15
N LYS A 81 -9.99 -4.49 -0.93
CA LYS A 81 -9.92 -5.00 -2.30
C LYS A 81 -8.61 -5.75 -2.56
N LEU A 82 -7.46 -5.20 -2.14
CA LEU A 82 -6.17 -5.89 -2.25
C LEU A 82 -6.09 -7.16 -1.41
N MET A 83 -6.90 -7.28 -0.36
CA MET A 83 -7.03 -8.48 0.46
C MET A 83 -8.10 -9.45 -0.06
N GLY A 84 -8.79 -9.14 -1.17
CA GLY A 84 -9.88 -9.93 -1.74
C GLY A 84 -11.18 -9.87 -0.95
N GLU A 85 -11.32 -8.90 -0.04
CA GLU A 85 -12.50 -8.73 0.79
C GLU A 85 -13.52 -7.83 0.08
N PHE A 86 -14.77 -8.31 -0.02
CA PHE A 86 -15.87 -7.49 -0.50
C PHE A 86 -16.27 -6.46 0.55
N ALA A 87 -16.31 -5.19 0.16
CA ALA A 87 -16.79 -4.11 0.98
C ALA A 87 -17.73 -3.19 0.18
N SER A 88 -18.70 -2.60 0.87
CA SER A 88 -19.62 -1.64 0.27
C SER A 88 -18.88 -0.37 -0.16
N ASP A 89 -19.10 0.08 -1.39
CA ASP A 89 -18.42 1.25 -1.98
C ASP A 89 -18.74 2.58 -1.29
N ARG A 90 -19.71 2.61 -0.36
CA ARG A 90 -20.13 3.85 0.33
C ARG A 90 -19.76 3.84 1.80
N ALA A 91 -19.22 4.96 2.27
CA ALA A 91 -19.09 5.25 3.69
C ALA A 91 -20.49 5.27 4.31
N VAL A 92 -20.76 4.30 5.19
CA VAL A 92 -22.00 4.30 5.97
C VAL A 92 -21.74 5.14 7.21
N LEU A 93 -21.95 6.45 7.10
CA LEU A 93 -21.95 7.32 8.26
C LEU A 93 -23.22 7.03 9.06
N ASP A 94 -23.06 6.71 10.34
CA ASP A 94 -24.17 6.46 11.25
C ASP A 94 -24.83 7.82 11.58
N PRO A 95 -26.09 8.04 11.17
CA PRO A 95 -26.79 9.29 11.43
C PRO A 95 -27.07 9.52 12.92
N SER A 96 -26.95 8.48 13.77
CA SER A 96 -27.09 8.60 15.23
C SER A 96 -25.82 9.13 15.93
N LYS A 97 -24.68 9.17 15.22
CA LYS A 97 -23.39 9.64 15.73
C LYS A 97 -23.03 11.02 15.19
N SER A 98 -22.19 11.74 15.93
CA SER A 98 -21.57 12.97 15.41
C SER A 98 -20.62 12.65 14.25
N LEU A 99 -20.35 13.64 13.38
CA LEU A 99 -19.38 13.47 12.29
C LEU A 99 -17.98 13.10 12.81
N GLN A 100 -17.57 13.71 13.93
CA GLN A 100 -16.28 13.38 14.55
C GLN A 100 -16.24 11.93 15.05
N ALA A 101 -17.30 11.45 15.71
CA ALA A 101 -17.34 10.07 16.18
C ALA A 101 -17.32 9.07 15.02
N ASN A 102 -18.01 9.36 13.91
CA ASN A 102 -17.92 8.56 12.70
C ASN A 102 -16.51 8.54 12.10
N LEU A 103 -15.85 9.70 12.05
CA LEU A 103 -14.46 9.80 11.58
C LEU A 103 -13.50 8.99 12.46
N ASP A 104 -13.65 9.06 13.79
CA ASP A 104 -12.82 8.31 14.73
C ASP A 104 -12.99 6.79 14.54
N ASP A 105 -14.21 6.32 14.29
CA ASP A 105 -14.49 4.92 14.00
C ASP A 105 -13.85 4.48 12.67
N LEU A 106 -13.95 5.30 11.61
CA LEU A 106 -13.30 5.03 10.33
C LEU A 106 -11.78 5.01 10.45
N GLN A 107 -11.18 5.90 11.24
CA GLN A 107 -9.74 5.92 11.46
C GLN A 107 -9.25 4.68 12.19
N LYS A 108 -10.02 4.19 13.19
CA LYS A 108 -9.72 2.93 13.87
C LYS A 108 -9.82 1.75 12.91
N GLU A 109 -10.87 1.69 12.09
CA GLU A 109 -11.01 0.64 11.09
C GLU A 109 -9.85 0.67 10.08
N LEU A 110 -9.49 1.85 9.58
CA LEU A 110 -8.37 2.02 8.66
C LEU A 110 -7.06 1.51 9.26
N ALA A 111 -6.80 1.79 10.54
CA ALA A 111 -5.61 1.29 11.22
C ALA A 111 -5.58 -0.24 11.25
N VAL A 112 -6.69 -0.87 11.64
CA VAL A 112 -6.81 -2.35 11.70
C VAL A 112 -6.67 -2.98 10.31
N VAL A 113 -7.33 -2.41 9.30
CA VAL A 113 -7.29 -2.93 7.93
C VAL A 113 -5.89 -2.81 7.34
N LYS A 114 -5.19 -1.70 7.62
CA LYS A 114 -3.81 -1.48 7.18
C LYS A 114 -2.84 -2.46 7.84
N GLU A 115 -2.98 -2.70 9.14
CA GLU A 115 -2.17 -3.67 9.88
C GLU A 115 -2.33 -5.08 9.29
N ARG A 116 -3.58 -5.54 9.09
CA ARG A 116 -3.84 -6.85 8.44
C ARG A 116 -3.26 -6.96 7.04
N TYR A 117 -3.36 -5.89 6.24
CA TYR A 117 -2.76 -5.86 4.91
C TYR A 117 -1.24 -6.04 5.01
N GLN A 118 -0.58 -5.34 5.93
CA GLN A 118 0.87 -5.44 6.14
C GLN A 118 1.28 -6.84 6.59
N GLU A 119 0.54 -7.47 7.50
CA GLU A 119 0.80 -8.85 7.93
C GLU A 119 0.78 -9.83 6.75
N ARG A 120 -0.22 -9.72 5.86
CA ARG A 120 -0.29 -10.56 4.65
C ARG A 120 0.78 -10.20 3.64
N LEU A 121 1.11 -8.92 3.51
CA LEU A 121 2.11 -8.43 2.57
C LEU A 121 3.48 -9.07 2.81
N VAL A 122 3.90 -9.21 4.07
CA VAL A 122 5.18 -9.84 4.42
C VAL A 122 5.28 -11.26 3.83
N VAL A 123 4.22 -12.05 3.97
CA VAL A 123 4.19 -13.43 3.44
C VAL A 123 4.30 -13.44 1.91
N VAL A 124 3.58 -12.54 1.25
CA VAL A 124 3.60 -12.43 -0.22
C VAL A 124 4.96 -11.92 -0.73
N GLU A 125 5.61 -11.02 0.00
CA GLU A 125 6.95 -10.52 -0.33
C GLU A 125 8.00 -11.64 -0.27
N GLU A 126 7.92 -12.55 0.70
CA GLU A 126 8.77 -13.73 0.78
C GLU A 126 8.56 -14.66 -0.42
N GLN A 127 7.31 -14.94 -0.76
CA GLN A 127 6.96 -15.75 -1.94
C GLN A 127 7.45 -15.09 -3.25
N TYR A 128 7.36 -13.77 -3.36
CA TYR A 128 7.87 -13.01 -4.49
C TYR A 128 9.39 -13.10 -4.61
N LEU A 129 10.10 -13.07 -3.48
CA LEU A 129 11.55 -13.25 -3.46
C LEU A 129 11.91 -14.65 -3.96
N GLN A 130 11.22 -15.69 -3.48
CA GLN A 130 11.43 -17.07 -3.92
C GLN A 130 11.20 -17.23 -5.44
N LEU A 131 10.14 -16.63 -5.99
CA LEU A 131 9.91 -16.64 -7.44
C LEU A 131 11.02 -15.93 -8.23
N LYS A 132 11.58 -14.83 -7.70
CA LYS A 132 12.72 -14.14 -8.33
C LYS A 132 13.97 -15.02 -8.35
N GLU A 133 14.22 -15.78 -7.30
CA GLU A 133 15.33 -16.74 -7.24
C GLU A 133 15.16 -17.85 -8.28
N PHE A 134 13.95 -18.43 -8.39
CA PHE A 134 13.65 -19.38 -9.44
C PHE A 134 13.80 -18.77 -10.83
N LYS A 135 13.36 -17.53 -11.04
CA LYS A 135 13.49 -16.82 -12.31
C LYS A 135 14.96 -16.64 -12.70
N GLN A 136 15.83 -16.36 -11.72
CA GLN A 136 17.26 -16.24 -11.94
C GLN A 136 17.90 -17.59 -12.33
N ALA A 137 17.46 -18.69 -11.75
CA ALA A 137 18.01 -20.02 -12.03
C ALA A 137 17.49 -20.65 -13.35
N MET A 138 16.18 -20.58 -13.59
CA MET A 138 15.50 -21.31 -14.66
C MET A 138 15.01 -20.41 -15.81
N GLY A 139 15.17 -19.10 -15.72
CA GLY A 139 14.86 -18.17 -16.80
C GLY A 139 13.39 -18.18 -17.20
N ASP A 140 13.11 -18.36 -18.49
CA ASP A 140 11.76 -18.23 -19.07
C ASP A 140 10.77 -19.30 -18.64
N PHE A 141 11.22 -20.35 -17.95
CA PHE A 141 10.31 -21.33 -17.35
C PHE A 141 9.36 -20.69 -16.32
N VAL A 142 9.86 -19.73 -15.54
CA VAL A 142 9.15 -19.13 -14.40
C VAL A 142 8.27 -17.99 -14.87
N ASP A 143 6.98 -18.07 -14.53
CA ASP A 143 6.01 -17.02 -14.80
C ASP A 143 6.04 -15.96 -13.70
N THR A 144 6.52 -14.77 -14.06
CA THR A 144 6.59 -13.61 -13.18
C THR A 144 5.54 -12.55 -13.51
N SER A 145 4.56 -12.85 -14.37
CA SER A 145 3.49 -11.91 -14.74
C SER A 145 2.62 -11.48 -13.56
N MET A 146 2.64 -12.25 -12.47
CA MET A 146 1.96 -11.99 -11.21
C MET A 146 2.66 -10.94 -10.34
N LEU A 147 3.93 -10.64 -10.59
CA LEU A 147 4.72 -9.65 -9.85
C LEU A 147 4.43 -8.23 -10.39
N LYS A 148 3.30 -7.62 -10.03
CA LYS A 148 2.97 -6.23 -10.45
C LYS A 148 3.48 -5.19 -9.44
N ASP A 149 4.03 -4.08 -9.97
CA ASP A 149 4.97 -3.19 -9.26
C ASP A 149 4.41 -2.20 -8.22
N THR A 150 3.11 -1.88 -8.18
CA THR A 150 2.66 -0.71 -7.37
C THR A 150 1.71 -1.01 -6.23
N LYS A 151 0.95 -2.11 -6.29
CA LYS A 151 0.04 -2.54 -5.20
C LYS A 151 -0.05 -4.06 -5.25
N ILE A 152 0.60 -4.72 -4.28
CA ILE A 152 0.60 -6.17 -4.18
C ILE A 152 -0.80 -6.61 -3.74
N ASP A 153 -1.41 -7.44 -4.58
CA ASP A 153 -2.64 -8.16 -4.28
C ASP A 153 -2.30 -9.30 -3.33
N VAL A 154 -2.84 -9.24 -2.11
CA VAL A 154 -2.64 -10.21 -1.03
C VAL A 154 -3.93 -11.01 -0.77
N SER A 155 -4.83 -11.04 -1.75
CA SER A 155 -6.02 -11.89 -1.72
C SER A 155 -5.62 -13.36 -1.74
N SER A 156 -6.42 -14.22 -1.11
CA SER A 156 -6.16 -15.67 -1.10
C SER A 156 -6.03 -16.23 -2.51
N SER A 157 -6.78 -15.72 -3.48
CA SER A 157 -6.66 -16.14 -4.88
C SER A 157 -5.32 -15.76 -5.51
N ALA A 158 -4.75 -14.59 -5.18
CA ALA A 158 -3.45 -14.19 -5.66
C ALA A 158 -2.35 -15.04 -5.01
N VAL A 159 -2.43 -15.22 -3.68
CA VAL A 159 -1.51 -16.06 -2.90
C VAL A 159 -1.50 -17.50 -3.40
N GLU A 160 -2.67 -18.12 -3.61
CA GLU A 160 -2.78 -19.47 -4.15
C GLU A 160 -2.19 -19.62 -5.55
N ALA A 161 -2.27 -18.56 -6.37
CA ALA A 161 -1.70 -18.58 -7.71
C ALA A 161 -0.17 -18.55 -7.66
N ILE A 162 0.40 -17.75 -6.74
CA ILE A 162 1.83 -17.68 -6.47
C ILE A 162 2.33 -19.01 -5.91
N ASP A 163 1.63 -19.61 -4.93
CA ASP A 163 2.00 -20.90 -4.34
C ASP A 163 1.99 -22.04 -5.37
N LYS A 164 1.02 -22.05 -6.29
CA LYS A 164 0.98 -23.02 -7.38
C LYS A 164 2.19 -22.86 -8.31
N GLU A 165 2.57 -21.63 -8.61
CA GLU A 165 3.74 -21.37 -9.46
C GLU A 165 5.05 -21.73 -8.75
N ILE A 166 5.18 -21.43 -7.45
CA ILE A 166 6.32 -21.85 -6.63
C ILE A 166 6.43 -23.37 -6.62
N THR A 167 5.33 -24.09 -6.35
CA THR A 167 5.30 -25.55 -6.36
C THR A 167 5.70 -26.11 -7.73
N ARG A 168 5.23 -25.49 -8.83
CA ARG A 168 5.62 -25.87 -10.19
C ARG A 168 7.12 -25.67 -10.43
N CYS A 169 7.68 -24.57 -9.95
CA CYS A 169 9.11 -24.26 -10.04
C CYS A 169 9.95 -25.23 -9.21
N GLU A 170 9.52 -25.57 -7.99
CA GLU A 170 10.21 -26.54 -7.14
C GLU A 170 10.30 -27.92 -7.80
N VAL A 171 9.20 -28.40 -8.37
CA VAL A 171 9.16 -29.69 -9.06
C VAL A 171 10.10 -29.69 -10.27
N GLU A 172 10.04 -28.67 -11.11
CA GLU A 172 10.92 -28.53 -12.27
C GLU A 172 12.39 -28.41 -11.86
N TYR A 173 12.69 -27.59 -10.85
CA TYR A 173 14.04 -27.40 -10.35
C TYR A 173 14.64 -28.72 -9.86
N MET A 174 13.88 -29.52 -9.12
CA MET A 174 14.30 -30.85 -8.68
C MET A 174 14.59 -31.78 -9.86
N GLN A 175 13.73 -31.80 -10.89
CA GLN A 175 13.95 -32.61 -12.10
C GLN A 175 15.19 -32.17 -12.88
N ARG A 176 15.38 -30.86 -13.06
CA ARG A 176 16.57 -30.30 -13.73
C ARG A 176 17.83 -30.62 -12.95
N LYS A 177 17.79 -30.50 -11.63
CA LYS A 177 18.90 -30.86 -10.76
C LYS A 177 19.29 -32.33 -10.92
N GLU A 178 18.32 -33.25 -10.94
CA GLU A 178 18.60 -34.67 -11.17
C GLU A 178 19.27 -34.92 -12.53
N ILE A 179 18.82 -34.22 -13.58
CA ILE A 179 19.44 -34.29 -14.90
C ILE A 179 20.87 -33.71 -14.89
N VAL A 180 21.10 -32.61 -14.17
CA VAL A 180 22.43 -32.02 -13.98
C VAL A 180 23.34 -32.98 -13.25
N ASP A 181 22.92 -33.52 -12.10
CA ASP A 181 23.73 -34.43 -11.28
C ASP A 181 24.15 -35.66 -12.09
N ASN A 182 23.20 -36.32 -12.75
CA ASN A 182 23.48 -37.48 -13.62
C ASN A 182 24.33 -37.11 -14.85
N GLY A 183 24.07 -35.94 -15.44
CA GLY A 183 24.77 -35.47 -16.63
C GLY A 183 26.22 -35.10 -16.35
N VAL A 184 26.48 -34.43 -15.23
CA VAL A 184 27.81 -34.08 -14.74
C VAL A 184 28.60 -35.36 -14.46
N GLU A 185 28.05 -36.30 -13.70
CA GLU A 185 28.72 -37.56 -13.39
C GLU A 185 29.12 -38.32 -14.67
N ARG A 186 28.21 -38.38 -15.66
CA ARG A 186 28.48 -39.05 -16.93
C ARG A 186 29.55 -38.35 -17.75
N ILE A 187 29.50 -37.03 -17.88
CA ILE A 187 30.50 -36.26 -18.63
C ILE A 187 31.87 -36.41 -17.99
N CYS A 188 32.00 -36.21 -16.67
CA CYS A 188 33.25 -36.35 -15.95
C CYS A 188 33.82 -37.78 -16.07
N SER A 189 32.97 -38.80 -15.95
CA SER A 189 33.39 -40.20 -16.12
C SER A 189 33.89 -40.50 -17.53
N MET A 190 33.20 -40.02 -18.56
CA MET A 190 33.60 -40.22 -19.97
C MET A 190 34.92 -39.50 -20.29
N LEU A 191 35.08 -38.26 -19.83
CA LEU A 191 36.33 -37.50 -20.00
C LEU A 191 37.50 -38.24 -19.36
N ALA A 192 37.32 -38.74 -18.12
CA ALA A 192 38.33 -39.51 -17.42
C ALA A 192 38.68 -40.83 -18.15
N GLN A 193 37.68 -41.57 -18.63
CA GLN A 193 37.88 -42.83 -19.36
C GLN A 193 38.59 -42.63 -20.71
N LEU A 194 38.31 -41.53 -21.40
CA LEU A 194 38.94 -41.18 -22.67
C LEU A 194 40.30 -40.48 -22.49
N GLY A 195 40.68 -40.13 -21.26
CA GLY A 195 41.90 -39.37 -20.97
C GLY A 195 41.87 -37.93 -21.53
N LEU A 196 40.68 -37.35 -21.68
CA LEU A 196 40.48 -36.00 -22.22
C LEU A 196 40.36 -34.97 -21.08
N PRO A 197 41.09 -33.84 -21.14
CA PRO A 197 40.92 -32.76 -20.18
C PRO A 197 39.65 -31.92 -20.46
N ALA A 198 39.18 -31.17 -19.46
CA ALA A 198 38.11 -30.18 -19.60
C ALA A 198 38.59 -28.93 -20.36
N GLU A 199 38.67 -29.02 -21.69
CA GLU A 199 39.20 -27.92 -22.52
C GLU A 199 38.21 -26.76 -22.71
N ARG A 200 36.90 -27.04 -22.67
CA ARG A 200 35.84 -26.05 -22.85
C ARG A 200 35.50 -25.38 -21.52
N ASP A 201 35.23 -24.08 -21.53
CA ASP A 201 34.87 -23.35 -20.30
C ASP A 201 33.66 -23.97 -19.58
N ARG A 202 32.66 -24.47 -20.34
CA ARG A 202 31.50 -25.16 -19.78
C ARG A 202 31.84 -26.54 -19.19
N ASP A 203 32.83 -27.24 -19.73
CA ASP A 203 33.32 -28.51 -19.15
C ASP A 203 34.04 -28.24 -17.81
N ARG A 204 34.78 -27.12 -17.71
CA ARG A 204 35.43 -26.71 -16.46
C ARG A 204 34.42 -26.36 -15.37
N ILE A 205 33.29 -25.74 -15.73
CA ILE A 205 32.20 -25.44 -14.79
C ILE A 205 31.55 -26.73 -14.29
N ILE A 206 31.36 -27.71 -15.16
CA ILE A 206 30.84 -29.06 -14.82
C ILE A 206 31.80 -29.78 -13.87
N GLU A 207 33.11 -29.76 -14.18
CA GLU A 207 34.14 -30.35 -13.33
C GLU A 207 34.20 -29.64 -11.96
N LEU A 208 34.14 -28.31 -11.95
CA LEU A 208 34.10 -27.52 -10.72
C LEU A 208 32.90 -27.89 -9.83
N PHE A 209 31.70 -28.03 -10.40
CA PHE A 209 30.52 -28.47 -9.65
C PHE A 209 30.68 -29.85 -9.01
N GLN A 210 31.38 -30.78 -9.68
CA GLN A 210 31.64 -32.12 -9.16
C GLN A 210 32.58 -32.09 -7.94
N ILE A 211 33.62 -31.26 -7.97
CA ILE A 211 34.65 -31.21 -6.92
C ILE A 211 34.33 -30.20 -5.80
N GLU A 212 33.38 -29.28 -6.03
CA GLU A 212 32.99 -28.28 -5.05
C GLU A 212 32.31 -28.92 -3.83
N ASN A 213 32.76 -28.51 -2.64
CA ASN A 213 32.31 -28.99 -1.34
C ASN A 213 31.68 -27.89 -0.48
N ASP A 214 31.92 -26.61 -0.78
CA ASP A 214 31.21 -25.52 -0.12
C ASP A 214 29.73 -25.54 -0.54
N PRO A 215 28.78 -25.64 0.40
CA PRO A 215 27.36 -25.75 0.07
C PRO A 215 26.80 -24.53 -0.69
N ASN A 216 27.30 -23.32 -0.41
CA ASN A 216 26.80 -22.10 -1.03
C ASN A 216 27.31 -21.98 -2.47
N GLU A 217 28.61 -22.23 -2.67
CA GLU A 217 29.20 -22.24 -4.02
C GLU A 217 28.62 -23.38 -4.87
N LYS A 218 28.41 -24.56 -4.28
CA LYS A 218 27.76 -25.68 -4.96
C LYS A 218 26.33 -25.36 -5.36
N MET A 219 25.57 -24.67 -4.51
CA MET A 219 24.23 -24.20 -4.84
C MET A 219 24.27 -23.16 -5.97
N HIS A 220 25.22 -22.23 -5.94
CA HIS A 220 25.39 -21.24 -7.01
C HIS A 220 25.68 -21.90 -8.36
N LEU A 221 26.60 -22.87 -8.39
CA LEU A 221 26.91 -23.66 -9.57
C LEU A 221 25.70 -24.48 -10.04
N CYS A 222 24.96 -25.10 -9.12
CA CYS A 222 23.72 -25.81 -9.44
C CYS A 222 22.71 -24.87 -10.13
N ASN A 223 22.48 -23.68 -9.59
CA ASN A 223 21.58 -22.67 -10.17
C ASN A 223 21.99 -22.27 -11.58
N MET A 224 23.29 -22.19 -11.88
CA MET A 224 23.76 -21.98 -13.25
C MET A 224 23.49 -23.19 -14.16
N LEU A 225 23.75 -24.40 -13.67
CA LEU A 225 23.66 -25.63 -14.45
C LEU A 225 22.22 -26.04 -14.80
N VAL A 226 21.24 -25.71 -13.94
CA VAL A 226 19.81 -25.95 -14.21
C VAL A 226 19.20 -24.97 -15.23
N SER A 227 19.95 -23.98 -15.70
CA SER A 227 19.49 -23.10 -16.77
C SER A 227 19.29 -23.87 -18.09
N ASP A 228 18.34 -23.41 -18.91
CA ASP A 228 18.03 -24.04 -20.20
C ASP A 228 19.27 -24.21 -21.10
N ASP A 229 20.18 -23.24 -21.06
CA ASP A 229 21.39 -23.23 -21.87
C ASP A 229 22.41 -24.28 -21.44
N PHE A 230 22.59 -24.49 -20.13
CA PHE A 230 23.46 -25.53 -19.60
C PHE A 230 22.83 -26.92 -19.76
N MET A 231 21.52 -27.05 -19.56
CA MET A 231 20.79 -28.29 -19.81
C MET A 231 20.95 -28.77 -21.26
N LYS A 232 20.78 -27.86 -22.23
CA LYS A 232 21.04 -28.14 -23.66
C LYS A 232 22.50 -28.52 -23.92
N TYR A 233 23.44 -27.84 -23.23
CA TYR A 233 24.86 -28.15 -23.34
C TYR A 233 25.20 -29.55 -22.84
N ILE A 234 24.76 -29.92 -21.64
CA ILE A 234 24.98 -31.24 -21.04
C ILE A 234 24.45 -32.34 -21.96
N ALA A 235 23.21 -32.22 -22.43
CA ALA A 235 22.60 -33.19 -23.34
C ALA A 235 23.31 -33.29 -24.71
N LYS A 236 23.89 -32.20 -25.20
CA LYS A 236 24.73 -32.21 -26.42
C LYS A 236 26.08 -32.84 -26.14
N ARG A 237 26.74 -32.48 -25.03
CA ARG A 237 28.09 -32.93 -24.67
C ARG A 237 28.14 -34.43 -24.43
N ILE A 238 27.13 -35.00 -23.78
CA ILE A 238 26.99 -36.45 -23.58
C ILE A 238 26.88 -37.22 -24.91
N ARG A 239 26.40 -36.60 -25.99
CA ARG A 239 26.32 -37.24 -27.32
C ARG A 239 27.61 -37.09 -28.14
N GLU A 240 28.46 -36.14 -27.77
CA GLU A 240 29.74 -35.89 -28.44
C GLU A 240 30.89 -36.76 -27.88
N LEU A 241 30.76 -37.19 -26.61
CA LEU A 241 31.69 -38.08 -25.92
C LEU A 241 31.24 -39.54 -26.07
#